data_AF-A0A6B3HGX0-F1
#
_entry.id   AF-A0A6B3HGX0-F1
#
_cell.length_a   1.000
_cell.length_b   1.000
_cell.length_c   1.000
_cell.angle_alpha   90.00
_cell.angle_beta   90.00
_cell.angle_gamma   90.00
#
_symmetry.space_group_name_H-M   'P 1'
#
loop_
_entity.id
_entity.type
_entity.pdbx_description
1 polymer ?
#
loop_
_entity_poly.entity_id
_entity_poly.type
_entity_poly.pdbx_seq_one_letter_code
_entity_poly.pdbx_strand_id
1 'polypeptide(L)'
;ELLARARLLVAPELSAPLVRELERITGRGAEPLGDGEPAAGPLLCVGAALPGGLRTDRLLWFHSVNAGTDPLLAAGPWPAGALLTRTVGRMGERIAQYVLGWVLA
;
A
#
# COMPACT_ATOMS: atom_id res chain seq x y z
N GLU A 1 16.35 -5.23 -13.11
CA GLU A 1 17.37 -4.24 -12.68
C GLU A 1 16.86 -3.29 -11.59
N LEU A 2 15.82 -2.48 -11.81
CA LEU A 2 15.27 -1.54 -10.79
C LEU A 2 14.60 -2.23 -9.59
N LEU A 3 13.75 -3.25 -9.85
CA LEU A 3 13.06 -4.00 -8.79
C LEU A 3 14.04 -4.64 -7.80
N ALA A 4 15.18 -5.15 -8.25
CA ALA A 4 16.17 -5.82 -7.40
C ALA A 4 16.72 -4.91 -6.28
N ARG A 5 16.79 -3.60 -6.54
CA ARG A 5 17.28 -2.57 -5.62
C ARG A 5 16.17 -1.79 -4.92
N ALA A 6 14.91 -2.15 -5.19
CA ALA A 6 13.78 -1.46 -4.62
C ALA A 6 13.67 -1.78 -3.13
N ARG A 7 13.31 -0.77 -2.33
CA ARG A 7 13.12 -0.87 -0.89
C ARG A 7 11.65 -1.11 -0.57
N LEU A 8 11.38 -1.89 0.48
CA LEU A 8 10.03 -2.19 0.94
C LEU A 8 9.68 -1.28 2.12
N LEU A 9 8.70 -0.42 1.95
CA LEU A 9 8.15 0.45 2.98
C LEU A 9 6.75 -0.03 3.38
N VAL A 10 6.50 -0.21 4.68
CA VAL A 10 5.22 -0.71 5.20
C VAL A 10 4.65 0.23 6.25
N ALA A 11 3.36 0.51 6.17
CA ALA A 11 2.69 1.35 7.16
C ALA A 11 2.70 0.71 8.56
N PRO A 12 2.83 1.52 9.63
CA PRO A 12 2.99 1.01 11.00
C PRO A 12 1.76 0.22 11.50
N GLU A 13 0.59 0.44 10.91
CA GLU A 13 -0.64 -0.29 11.21
C GLU A 13 -0.69 -1.73 10.65
N LEU A 14 0.28 -2.14 9.82
CA LEU A 14 0.33 -3.53 9.34
C LEU A 14 0.69 -4.50 10.47
N SER A 15 0.02 -5.65 10.49
CA SER A 15 0.27 -6.69 11.48
C SER A 15 1.66 -7.32 11.27
N ALA A 16 2.35 -7.63 12.36
CA ALA A 16 3.68 -8.26 12.31
C ALA A 16 3.73 -9.57 11.47
N PRO A 17 2.72 -10.46 11.50
CA PRO A 17 2.69 -11.61 10.60
C PRO A 17 2.67 -11.23 9.12
N LEU A 18 1.89 -10.21 8.74
CA LEU A 18 1.83 -9.75 7.36
C LEU A 18 3.17 -9.13 6.92
N VAL A 19 3.80 -8.33 7.78
CA VAL A 19 5.13 -7.76 7.48
C VAL A 19 6.15 -8.88 7.22
N ARG A 20 6.21 -9.90 8.08
CA ARG A 20 7.12 -11.05 7.87
C ARG A 20 6.87 -11.78 6.55
N GLU A 21 5.62 -11.95 6.15
CA GLU A 21 5.30 -12.56 4.85
C GLU A 21 5.71 -11.68 3.67
N LEU A 22 5.53 -10.37 3.77
CA LEU A 22 6.02 -9.43 2.76
C LEU A 22 7.55 -9.50 2.64
N GLU A 23 8.26 -9.53 3.75
CA GLU A 23 9.73 -9.66 3.76
C GLU A 23 10.17 -10.99 3.14
N ARG A 24 9.48 -12.08 3.46
CA ARG A 24 9.76 -13.42 2.91
C ARG A 24 9.51 -13.50 1.40
N ILE A 25 8.38 -12.99 0.92
CA ILE A 25 8.00 -13.04 -0.50
C ILE A 25 8.90 -12.13 -1.33
N THR A 26 9.21 -10.94 -0.80
CA THR A 26 10.06 -9.98 -1.50
C THR A 26 11.55 -10.29 -1.34
N GLY A 27 11.98 -10.99 -0.28
CA GLY A 27 13.39 -11.16 0.04
C GLY A 27 14.06 -9.85 0.50
N ARG A 28 13.29 -8.93 1.11
CA ARG A 28 13.74 -7.58 1.53
C ARG A 28 13.29 -7.31 2.95
N GLY A 29 14.12 -6.61 3.74
CA GLY A 29 13.66 -6.08 5.02
C GLY A 29 12.63 -4.98 4.83
N ALA A 30 11.60 -4.97 5.67
CA ALA A 30 10.57 -3.95 5.64
C ALA A 30 11.00 -2.74 6.50
N GLU A 31 10.83 -1.55 5.94
CA GLU A 31 11.10 -0.29 6.61
C GLU A 31 9.79 0.44 6.92
N PRO A 32 9.70 1.23 8.00
CA PRO A 32 8.48 1.97 8.29
C PRO A 32 8.16 2.99 7.18
N LEU A 33 6.93 2.98 6.70
CA LEU A 33 6.38 4.02 5.83
C LEU A 33 6.09 5.26 6.69
N GLY A 34 6.83 6.34 6.44
CA GLY A 34 6.66 7.60 7.16
C GLY A 34 7.08 8.81 6.33
N ASP A 35 6.95 9.99 6.93
CA ASP A 35 7.24 11.28 6.27
C ASP A 35 8.73 11.59 6.10
N GLY A 36 9.61 10.75 6.64
CA GLY A 36 11.06 10.89 6.44
C GLY A 36 11.44 10.69 4.98
N GLU A 37 12.39 11.48 4.48
CA GLU A 37 12.94 11.24 3.14
C GLU A 37 13.49 9.81 3.08
N PRO A 38 13.00 8.95 2.17
CA PRO A 38 13.63 7.68 1.94
C PRO A 38 15.05 7.94 1.44
N ALA A 39 16.01 7.22 2.03
CA ALA A 39 17.30 7.01 1.41
C ALA A 39 17.16 6.68 -0.09
N ALA A 40 18.13 7.10 -0.90
CA ALA A 40 18.07 7.00 -2.35
C ALA A 40 17.69 5.58 -2.83
N GLY A 41 16.80 5.48 -3.83
CA GLY A 41 16.44 4.22 -4.48
C GLY A 41 14.96 4.08 -4.88
N PRO A 42 14.61 3.03 -5.65
CA PRO A 42 13.23 2.76 -6.02
C PRO A 42 12.39 2.24 -4.84
N LEU A 43 11.10 2.51 -4.83
CA LEU A 43 10.22 2.27 -3.67
C LEU A 43 9.08 1.30 -4.01
N LEU A 44 8.84 0.37 -3.09
CA LEU A 44 7.67 -0.51 -3.00
C LEU A 44 6.98 -0.19 -1.68
N CYS A 45 5.73 0.26 -1.71
CA CYS A 45 5.02 0.71 -0.51
C CYS A 45 3.77 -0.14 -0.25
N VAL A 46 3.46 -0.44 1.00
CA VAL A 46 2.23 -1.11 1.41
C VAL A 46 1.59 -0.34 2.56
N GLY A 47 0.34 0.11 2.41
CA GLY A 47 -0.31 0.92 3.45
C GLY A 47 -1.68 1.49 3.08
N ALA A 48 -2.28 2.22 4.01
CA ALA A 48 -3.57 2.89 3.78
C ALA A 48 -3.41 4.25 3.09
N ALA A 49 -2.32 4.96 3.38
CA ALA A 49 -2.00 6.28 2.85
C ALA A 49 -0.57 6.29 2.28
N LEU A 50 -0.33 7.20 1.33
CA LEU A 50 0.99 7.47 0.77
C LEU A 50 1.41 8.90 1.17
N PRO A 51 2.46 9.08 1.97
CA PRO A 51 3.04 10.38 2.26
C PRO A 51 3.41 11.16 0.98
N GLY A 52 3.20 12.47 1.00
CA GLY A 52 3.43 13.34 -0.17
C GLY A 52 4.86 13.27 -0.70
N GLY A 53 5.85 13.24 0.19
CA GLY A 53 7.28 13.13 -0.18
C GLY A 53 7.67 11.83 -0.90
N LEU A 54 6.78 10.84 -0.91
CA LEU A 54 6.99 9.55 -1.59
C LEU A 54 6.31 9.47 -2.97
N ARG A 55 5.49 10.47 -3.33
CA ARG A 55 4.88 10.59 -4.67
C ARG A 55 5.90 11.13 -5.68
N THR A 56 6.91 10.33 -5.97
CA THR A 56 7.98 10.65 -6.92
C THR A 56 8.15 9.54 -7.94
N ASP A 57 8.89 9.78 -9.02
CA ASP A 57 9.19 8.77 -10.05
C ASP A 57 10.00 7.56 -9.52
N ARG A 58 10.45 7.63 -8.26
CA ARG A 58 11.05 6.49 -7.55
C ARG A 58 10.03 5.45 -7.12
N LEU A 59 8.74 5.83 -6.99
CA LEU A 59 7.69 4.90 -6.63
C LEU A 59 7.43 3.94 -7.78
N LEU A 60 7.75 2.67 -7.59
CA LEU A 60 7.48 1.63 -8.58
C LEU A 60 6.11 0.98 -8.35
N TRP A 61 5.75 0.80 -7.08
CA TRP A 61 4.54 0.08 -6.70
C TRP A 61 4.00 0.55 -5.35
N PHE A 62 2.68 0.72 -5.26
CA PHE A 62 1.95 0.91 -4.03
C PHE A 62 0.84 -0.15 -3.92
N HIS A 63 0.79 -0.86 -2.80
CA HIS A 63 -0.33 -1.73 -2.44
C HIS A 63 -1.18 -1.09 -1.36
N SER A 64 -2.42 -0.75 -1.71
CA SER A 64 -3.39 -0.26 -0.76
C SER A 64 -4.02 -1.40 0.03
N VAL A 65 -4.01 -1.26 1.37
CA VAL A 65 -4.77 -2.13 2.27
C VAL A 65 -6.26 -1.75 2.34
N ASN A 66 -6.63 -0.60 1.76
CA ASN A 66 -8.00 -0.14 1.71
C ASN A 66 -8.75 -0.74 0.52
N ALA A 67 -10.07 -0.85 0.68
CA ALA A 67 -10.94 -1.26 -0.42
C ALA A 67 -11.08 -0.15 -1.49
N GLY A 68 -11.17 1.12 -1.07
CA GLY A 68 -11.18 2.27 -1.97
C GLY A 68 -9.78 2.84 -2.14
N THR A 69 -9.48 3.34 -3.33
CA THR A 69 -8.22 4.03 -3.65
C THR A 69 -8.42 5.53 -3.90
N ASP A 70 -9.65 6.01 -3.79
CA ASP A 70 -10.04 7.38 -4.06
C ASP A 70 -9.24 8.40 -3.24
N PRO A 71 -9.02 8.22 -1.92
CA PRO A 71 -8.20 9.15 -1.16
C PRO A 71 -6.73 9.21 -1.63
N LEU A 72 -6.18 8.10 -2.12
CA LEU A 72 -4.81 8.05 -2.63
C LEU A 72 -4.65 8.86 -3.92
N LEU A 73 -5.67 8.81 -4.79
CA LEU A 73 -5.70 9.50 -6.08
C LEU A 73 -6.16 10.97 -5.95
N ALA A 74 -6.99 11.28 -4.96
CA ALA A 74 -7.44 12.64 -4.68
C ALA A 74 -6.35 13.52 -4.03
N ALA A 75 -5.37 12.91 -3.37
CA ALA A 75 -4.30 13.61 -2.66
C ALA A 75 -3.23 14.24 -3.57
N GLY A 76 -3.37 14.14 -4.90
CA GLY A 76 -2.49 14.78 -5.87
C GLY A 76 -2.15 13.86 -7.05
N PRO A 77 -1.34 14.34 -8.01
CA PRO A 77 -0.92 13.55 -9.16
C PRO A 77 -0.28 12.23 -8.73
N TRP A 78 -0.69 11.14 -9.40
CA TRP A 78 -0.08 9.85 -9.20
C TRP A 78 1.24 9.76 -9.97
N PRO A 79 2.34 9.25 -9.38
CA PRO A 79 3.62 9.19 -10.07
C PRO A 79 3.56 8.36 -11.35
N ALA A 80 4.19 8.87 -12.42
CA ALA A 80 4.16 8.23 -13.72
C ALA A 80 4.84 6.85 -13.66
N GLY A 81 4.17 5.82 -14.17
CA GLY A 81 4.70 4.46 -14.19
C GLY A 81 4.59 3.69 -12.85
N ALA A 82 4.13 4.34 -11.77
CA ALA A 82 3.89 3.66 -10.50
C ALA A 82 2.64 2.79 -10.55
N LEU A 83 2.76 1.49 -10.27
CA LEU A 83 1.62 0.59 -10.22
C LEU A 83 0.87 0.75 -8.89
N LEU A 84 -0.44 1.01 -8.94
CA LEU A 84 -1.33 0.99 -7.77
C LEU A 84 -2.14 -0.30 -7.76
N THR A 85 -2.05 -1.08 -6.68
CA THR A 85 -2.85 -2.28 -6.47
C THR A 85 -3.62 -2.21 -5.16
N ARG A 86 -4.64 -3.06 -5.02
CA ARG A 86 -5.44 -3.23 -3.81
C ARG A 86 -5.89 -4.68 -3.68
N THR A 87 -6.25 -5.10 -2.47
CA THR A 87 -6.87 -6.41 -2.26
C THR A 87 -8.39 -6.31 -2.39
N VAL A 88 -9.00 -7.17 -3.22
CA VAL A 88 -10.48 -7.24 -3.40
C VAL A 88 -11.14 -8.34 -2.56
N GLY A 89 -10.42 -9.41 -2.22
CA GLY A 89 -10.73 -10.39 -1.16
C GLY A 89 -12.21 -10.77 -0.97
N ARG A 90 -12.57 -11.08 0.29
CA ARG A 90 -13.97 -11.30 0.71
C ARG A 90 -14.65 -10.02 1.20
N MET A 91 -14.04 -8.86 0.94
CA MET A 91 -14.53 -7.59 1.48
C MET A 91 -15.91 -7.24 0.93
N GLY A 92 -16.13 -7.45 -0.38
CA GLY A 92 -17.43 -7.21 -1.01
C GLY A 92 -18.55 -8.07 -0.40
N GLU A 93 -18.26 -9.35 -0.13
CA GLU A 93 -19.20 -10.26 0.55
C GLU A 93 -19.54 -9.77 1.96
N ARG A 94 -18.54 -9.39 2.75
CA ARG A 94 -18.73 -8.89 4.12
C ARG A 94 -19.52 -7.59 4.15
N ILE A 95 -19.26 -6.67 3.21
CA ILE A 95 -20.02 -5.42 3.07
C ILE A 95 -21.47 -5.73 2.69
N ALA A 96 -21.70 -6.64 1.73
CA ALA A 96 -23.05 -7.02 1.33
C ALA A 96 -23.84 -7.62 2.50
N GLN A 97 -23.23 -8.50 3.30
CA GLN A 97 -23.84 -9.06 4.51
C GLN A 97 -24.17 -7.98 5.54
N TYR A 98 -23.25 -7.04 5.78
CA TYR A 98 -23.47 -5.92 6.70
C TYR A 98 -24.64 -5.04 6.24
N VAL A 99 -24.65 -4.63 4.97
CA VAL A 99 -25.71 -3.78 4.40
C VAL A 99 -27.06 -4.49 4.46
N LEU A 100 -27.12 -5.78 4.13
CA LEU A 100 -28.34 -6.56 4.24
C LEU A 100 -28.85 -6.60 5.68
N GLY A 101 -27.97 -6.83 6.65
CA GLY A 101 -28.31 -6.79 8.08
C GLY A 101 -28.84 -5.42 8.52
N TRP A 102 -28.26 -4.33 8.00
CA TRP A 102 -28.70 -2.97 8.30
C TRP A 102 -30.07 -2.64 7.70
N VAL A 103 -30.34 -3.08 6.46
CA VAL A 103 -31.64 -2.83 5.79
C VAL A 103 -32.79 -3.58 6.46
N LEU A 104 -32.51 -4.74 7.06
CA LEU A 104 -33.51 -5.60 7.69
C LEU A 104 -33.74 -5.30 9.18
N ALA A 105 -32.96 -4.41 9.78
CA ALA A 105 -33.04 -4.02 11.19
C ALA A 105 -34.06 -2.88 11.40
#